data_AF-A0A820JNB8-F1
#
_entry.id   AF-A0A820JNB8-F1
#
_cell.length_a   1.000
_cell.length_b   1.000
_cell.length_c   1.000
_cell.angle_alpha   90.00
_cell.angle_beta   90.00
_cell.angle_gamma   90.00
#
_symmetry.space_group_name_H-M   'P 1'
#
loop_
_entity.id
_entity.type
_entity.pdbx_description
1 polymer ?
#
loop_
_entity_poly.entity_id
_entity_poly.type
_entity_poly.pdbx_seq_one_letter_code
_entity_poly.pdbx_strand_id
1 'polypeptide(L)'
;LILSSLLYVDIFYCYESNLINAPLPCYSKNTFCLLIIDVSALVMSVLLPILFMIIFGVMTVLNIRRSKRRVRPVPVFIIGNNAIQYKIPLIGKQYTHHNTIQKKKTDGQLFKMLSIQVILLTLFTLPLILEKIYSICIRPQKSPIETAIDTIIYNIALLLNYLTNGMPFYIYTLFGE
;
A
#
# COMPACT_ATOMS: atom_id res chain seq x y z
N LEU A 1 -7.87 19.21 -0.64
CA LEU A 1 -7.74 20.38 0.27
C LEU A 1 -8.44 20.13 1.60
N ILE A 2 -9.77 20.04 1.67
CA ILE A 2 -10.49 19.85 2.94
C ILE A 2 -10.00 18.64 3.75
N LEU A 3 -9.86 17.46 3.11
CA LEU A 3 -9.34 16.26 3.76
C LEU A 3 -7.90 16.45 4.28
N SER A 4 -7.02 17.03 3.45
CA SER A 4 -5.65 17.32 3.85
C SER A 4 -5.61 18.30 5.03
N SER A 5 -6.42 19.37 4.99
CA SER A 5 -6.50 20.34 6.09
C SER A 5 -6.97 19.70 7.39
N LEU A 6 -7.95 18.79 7.35
CA LEU A 6 -8.42 18.05 8.53
C LEU A 6 -7.33 17.13 9.10
N LEU A 7 -6.51 16.51 8.26
CA LEU A 7 -5.42 15.63 8.71
C LEU A 7 -4.24 16.38 9.33
N TYR A 8 -4.04 17.65 8.96
CA TYR A 8 -2.97 18.48 9.50
C TYR A 8 -3.42 19.33 10.70
N VAL A 9 -4.72 19.44 10.98
CA VAL A 9 -5.25 20.17 12.15
C VAL A 9 -4.64 19.65 13.45
N ASP A 10 -4.48 18.33 13.56
CA ASP A 10 -3.91 17.68 14.75
C ASP A 10 -2.49 18.18 15.01
N ILE A 11 -1.69 18.35 13.96
CA ILE A 11 -0.31 18.85 14.04
C ILE A 11 -0.30 20.29 14.53
N PHE A 12 -1.18 21.15 14.00
CA PHE A 12 -1.25 22.54 14.44
C PHE A 12 -1.75 22.71 15.88
N TYR A 13 -2.64 21.83 16.35
CA TYR A 13 -3.16 21.88 17.71
C TYR A 13 -2.19 21.30 18.74
N CYS A 14 -1.47 20.24 18.36
CA CYS A 14 -0.61 19.49 19.28
C CYS A 14 0.85 19.99 19.35
N TYR A 15 1.31 20.76 18.37
CA TYR A 15 2.64 21.36 18.41
C TYR A 15 2.59 22.77 19.01
N GLU A 16 3.44 23.01 20.01
CA GLU A 16 3.64 24.33 20.59
C GLU A 16 5.00 24.85 20.13
N SER A 17 5.00 25.97 19.39
CA SER A 17 6.23 26.67 19.01
C SER A 17 6.69 27.54 20.18
N ASN A 18 8.00 27.55 20.50
CA ASN A 18 8.65 28.30 21.59
C ASN A 18 8.55 27.71 23.01
N LEU A 19 9.13 26.54 23.25
CA LEU A 19 9.61 26.20 24.59
C LEU A 19 11.04 26.75 24.78
N ILE A 20 11.17 27.80 25.60
CA ILE A 20 12.45 28.34 26.05
C ILE A 20 13.16 27.22 26.83
N ASN A 21 14.32 26.76 26.34
CA ASN A 21 15.17 25.66 26.84
C ASN A 21 14.97 24.23 26.27
N ALA A 22 14.18 24.03 25.21
CA ALA A 22 14.19 22.74 24.50
C ALA A 22 15.29 22.69 23.42
N PRO A 23 16.10 21.61 23.33
CA PRO A 23 17.16 21.49 22.32
C PRO A 23 16.64 21.30 20.88
N LEU A 24 15.35 21.00 20.70
CA LEU A 24 14.66 21.01 19.41
C LEU A 24 13.35 21.82 19.50
N PRO A 25 13.02 22.66 18.49
CA PRO A 25 11.95 23.66 18.57
C PRO A 25 10.51 23.12 18.48
N CYS A 26 10.32 21.80 18.39
CA CYS A 26 9.01 21.19 18.16
C CYS A 26 8.78 20.06 19.17
N TYR A 27 8.10 20.34 20.28
CA TYR A 27 7.72 19.34 21.27
C TYR A 27 6.20 19.18 21.31
N SER A 28 5.72 17.94 21.42
CA SER A 28 4.29 17.67 21.61
C SER A 28 3.87 18.19 22.98
N LYS A 29 2.80 18.97 23.02
CA LYS A 29 2.31 19.60 24.25
C LYS A 29 1.99 18.62 25.37
N ASN A 30 1.42 17.45 25.01
CA ASN A 30 0.99 16.40 25.93
C ASN A 30 1.30 15.00 25.37
N THR A 31 1.40 14.00 26.24
CA THR A 31 1.51 12.57 25.83
C THR A 31 0.32 12.12 24.98
N PHE A 32 -0.87 12.64 25.28
CA PHE A 32 -2.08 12.36 24.50
C PHE A 32 -1.99 12.85 23.05
N CYS A 33 -1.38 14.01 22.84
CA CYS A 33 -1.14 14.56 21.51
C CYS A 33 -0.17 13.68 20.70
N LEU A 34 0.86 13.14 21.36
CA LEU A 34 1.80 12.22 20.75
C LEU A 34 1.11 10.92 20.32
N LEU A 35 0.19 10.40 21.14
CA LEU A 35 -0.62 9.25 20.79
C LEU A 35 -1.54 9.53 19.58
N ILE A 36 -2.20 10.69 19.53
CA ILE A 36 -3.04 11.06 18.39
C ILE A 36 -2.22 11.10 17.10
N ILE A 37 -1.04 11.73 17.12
CA ILE A 37 -0.17 11.85 15.95
C ILE A 37 0.31 10.46 15.49
N ASP A 38 0.69 9.59 16.42
CA ASP A 38 1.14 8.23 16.07
C ASP A 38 -0.01 7.37 15.51
N VAL A 39 -1.21 7.49 16.09
CA VAL A 39 -2.41 6.79 15.60
C VAL A 39 -2.84 7.33 14.24
N SER A 40 -2.81 8.65 14.02
CA SER A 40 -3.15 9.23 12.72
C SER A 40 -2.14 8.81 11.66
N ALA A 41 -0.84 8.78 11.99
CA ALA A 41 0.21 8.27 11.13
C ALA A 41 0.00 6.78 10.77
N LEU A 42 -0.40 5.93 11.74
CA LEU A 42 -0.76 4.53 11.50
C LEU A 42 -1.93 4.40 10.52
N VAL A 43 -3.02 5.15 10.78
CA VAL A 43 -4.21 5.10 9.95
C VAL A 43 -3.90 5.53 8.51
N MET A 44 -3.18 6.64 8.37
CA MET A 44 -2.88 7.22 7.06
C MET A 44 -1.82 6.45 6.27
N SER A 45 -0.79 5.94 6.94
CA SER A 45 0.36 5.32 6.27
C SER A 45 0.23 3.80 6.13
N VAL A 46 -0.60 3.15 6.96
CA VAL A 46 -0.72 1.68 6.98
C VAL A 46 -2.15 1.25 6.68
N LEU A 47 -3.12 1.66 7.52
CA LEU A 47 -4.48 1.13 7.45
C LEU A 47 -5.18 1.49 6.14
N LEU A 48 -5.08 2.75 5.74
CA LEU A 48 -5.74 3.29 4.56
C LEU A 48 -5.14 2.72 3.25
N PRO A 49 -3.80 2.64 3.07
CA PRO A 49 -3.21 1.94 1.93
C PRO A 49 -3.62 0.47 1.85
N ILE A 50 -3.64 -0.27 2.96
CA ILE A 50 -4.10 -1.66 2.98
C ILE A 50 -5.56 -1.76 2.54
N LEU A 51 -6.43 -0.91 3.08
CA LEU A 51 -7.85 -0.90 2.74
C LEU A 51 -8.07 -0.62 1.26
N PHE A 52 -7.38 0.37 0.68
CA PHE A 52 -7.43 0.65 -0.75
C PHE A 52 -6.91 -0.53 -1.57
N MET A 53 -5.79 -1.13 -1.18
CA MET A 53 -5.22 -2.29 -1.89
C MET A 53 -6.16 -3.49 -1.89
N ILE A 54 -6.87 -3.74 -0.78
CA ILE A 54 -7.88 -4.80 -0.71
C ILE A 54 -9.06 -4.48 -1.64
N ILE A 55 -9.59 -3.25 -1.59
CA ILE A 55 -10.72 -2.84 -2.43
C ILE A 55 -10.35 -2.96 -3.92
N PHE A 56 -9.25 -2.31 -4.33
CA PHE A 56 -8.80 -2.34 -5.71
C PHE A 56 -8.36 -3.75 -6.15
N GLY A 57 -7.76 -4.53 -5.27
CA GLY A 57 -7.38 -5.92 -5.54
C GLY A 57 -8.59 -6.80 -5.80
N VAL A 58 -9.61 -6.73 -4.95
CA VAL A 58 -10.87 -7.46 -5.13
C VAL A 58 -11.56 -7.01 -6.42
N MET A 59 -11.69 -5.70 -6.65
CA MET A 59 -12.27 -5.17 -7.88
C MET A 59 -11.53 -5.66 -9.13
N THR A 60 -10.20 -5.69 -9.08
CA THR A 60 -9.34 -6.16 -10.19
C THR A 60 -9.59 -7.64 -10.47
N VAL A 61 -9.62 -8.49 -9.45
CA VAL A 61 -9.92 -9.93 -9.59
C VAL A 61 -11.32 -10.15 -10.16
N LEU A 62 -12.33 -9.42 -9.66
CA LEU A 62 -13.70 -9.50 -10.17
C LEU A 62 -13.78 -9.07 -11.64
N ASN A 63 -13.09 -7.99 -12.01
CA ASN A 63 -13.08 -7.49 -13.39
C ASN A 63 -12.39 -8.48 -14.34
N ILE A 64 -11.28 -9.09 -13.93
CA ILE A 64 -10.60 -10.14 -14.71
C ILE A 64 -11.51 -11.35 -14.90
N ARG A 65 -12.19 -11.83 -13.85
CA ARG A 65 -13.13 -12.97 -13.95
C ARG A 65 -14.30 -12.66 -14.88
N ARG A 66 -14.86 -11.44 -14.81
CA ARG A 66 -15.94 -10.98 -15.70
C ARG A 66 -15.46 -10.86 -17.15
N SER A 67 -14.26 -10.33 -17.37
CA SER A 67 -13.64 -10.23 -18.70
C SER A 67 -13.42 -11.61 -19.33
N LYS A 68 -12.89 -12.59 -18.58
CA LYS A 68 -12.70 -13.97 -19.08
C LYS A 68 -14.02 -14.66 -19.46
N ARG A 69 -15.13 -14.36 -18.78
CA ARG A 69 -16.45 -14.91 -19.15
C ARG A 69 -17.00 -14.34 -20.46
N ARG A 70 -16.67 -13.10 -20.82
CA ARG A 70 -17.15 -12.45 -22.06
C ARG A 70 -16.37 -12.86 -23.32
N VAL A 71 -15.14 -13.34 -23.18
CA VAL A 71 -14.28 -13.72 -24.31
C VAL A 71 -14.23 -15.25 -24.49
N ARG A 72 -15.29 -15.98 -24.15
CA ARG A 72 -15.38 -17.38 -24.59
C ARG A 72 -15.35 -17.36 -26.12
N PRO A 73 -14.34 -17.96 -26.78
CA PRO A 73 -14.34 -18.07 -28.22
C PRO A 73 -15.60 -18.86 -28.58
N VAL A 74 -16.47 -18.26 -29.39
CA VAL A 74 -17.56 -19.00 -30.02
C VAL A 74 -16.89 -20.13 -30.79
N PRO A 75 -17.13 -21.41 -30.47
CA PRO A 75 -16.57 -22.49 -31.24
C PRO A 75 -17.15 -22.38 -32.65
N VAL A 76 -16.32 -22.00 -33.61
CA VAL A 76 -16.69 -22.04 -35.03
C VAL A 76 -16.75 -23.52 -35.38
N PHE A 77 -17.94 -24.10 -35.34
CA PHE A 77 -18.20 -25.44 -35.85
C PHE A 77 -18.17 -25.36 -37.38
N ILE A 78 -17.04 -25.74 -37.97
CA ILE A 78 -16.96 -25.98 -39.41
C ILE A 78 -17.62 -27.35 -39.65
N ILE A 79 -18.92 -27.34 -39.93
CA ILE A 79 -19.58 -28.52 -40.50
C ILE A 79 -19.46 -28.37 -42.02
N GLY A 80 -18.60 -29.17 -42.62
CA GLY A 80 -18.39 -29.15 -44.06
C GLY A 80 -18.16 -30.56 -44.59
N ASN A 81 -19.25 -31.24 -44.95
CA ASN A 81 -19.25 -32.11 -46.12
C ASN A 81 -19.87 -31.28 -47.25
N ASN A 82 -19.03 -30.87 -48.20
CA ASN A 82 -19.37 -30.38 -49.54
C ASN A 82 -20.38 -29.21 -49.62
N ALA A 83 -19.96 -28.01 -49.26
CA ALA A 83 -20.61 -26.79 -49.77
C ALA A 83 -19.61 -25.63 -49.86
N ILE A 84 -19.32 -25.26 -51.11
CA ILE A 84 -18.87 -23.97 -51.65
C ILE A 84 -18.24 -23.01 -50.61
N GLN A 85 -16.91 -22.90 -50.65
CA GLN A 85 -16.15 -21.86 -49.99
C GLN A 85 -16.44 -20.48 -50.61
N TYR A 86 -17.44 -19.77 -50.10
CA TYR A 86 -17.39 -18.30 -50.12
C TYR A 86 -16.45 -17.87 -48.99
N LYS A 87 -15.21 -17.53 -49.38
CA LYS A 87 -14.28 -16.76 -48.56
C LYS A 87 -14.93 -15.41 -48.28
N ILE A 88 -15.74 -15.33 -47.22
CA ILE A 88 -16.15 -14.05 -46.67
C ILE A 88 -14.87 -13.44 -46.09
N PRO A 89 -14.34 -12.33 -46.63
CA PRO A 89 -13.23 -11.67 -46.01
C PRO A 89 -13.78 -11.07 -44.71
N LEU A 90 -13.48 -11.71 -43.58
CA LEU A 90 -13.61 -11.18 -42.23
C LEU A 90 -12.64 -9.99 -42.09
N ILE A 91 -12.92 -8.91 -42.81
CA ILE A 91 -12.32 -7.60 -42.64
C ILE A 91 -12.98 -7.02 -41.40
N GLY A 92 -12.21 -6.96 -40.32
CA GLY A 92 -12.55 -6.16 -39.15
C GLY A 92 -12.63 -6.97 -37.86
N LYS A 93 -11.47 -7.13 -37.20
CA LYS A 93 -11.26 -7.10 -35.73
C LYS A 93 -10.09 -7.98 -35.22
N GLN A 94 -9.15 -8.41 -36.05
CA GLN A 94 -7.96 -9.12 -35.55
C GLN A 94 -6.83 -8.23 -34.99
N TYR A 95 -6.88 -6.90 -35.17
CA TYR A 95 -5.77 -6.02 -34.76
C TYR A 95 -5.82 -5.47 -33.32
N THR A 96 -6.87 -5.73 -32.53
CA THR A 96 -6.96 -5.21 -31.14
C THR A 96 -6.62 -6.24 -30.06
N HIS A 97 -6.40 -7.50 -30.41
CA HIS A 97 -6.15 -8.56 -29.42
C HIS A 97 -4.71 -8.53 -28.86
N HIS A 98 -3.72 -8.16 -29.67
CA HIS A 98 -2.32 -8.14 -29.21
C HIS A 98 -2.05 -7.03 -28.19
N ASN A 99 -2.59 -5.82 -28.45
CA ASN A 99 -2.42 -4.66 -27.55
C ASN A 99 -3.19 -4.82 -26.22
N THR A 100 -4.29 -5.58 -26.20
CA THR A 100 -5.05 -5.84 -24.96
C THR A 100 -4.43 -6.94 -24.10
N ILE A 101 -3.73 -7.92 -24.69
CA ILE A 101 -2.96 -8.92 -23.91
C ILE A 101 -1.73 -8.30 -23.26
N GLN A 102 -0.98 -7.46 -23.99
CA GLN A 102 0.21 -6.79 -23.43
C GLN A 102 -0.16 -5.83 -22.29
N LYS A 103 -1.19 -4.97 -22.46
CA LYS A 103 -1.65 -4.07 -21.39
C LYS A 103 -2.11 -4.81 -20.13
N LYS A 104 -2.80 -5.95 -20.28
CA LYS A 104 -3.22 -6.78 -19.13
C LYS A 104 -2.05 -7.40 -18.36
N LYS A 105 -0.90 -7.66 -19.00
CA LYS A 105 0.29 -8.17 -18.31
C LYS A 105 0.93 -7.07 -17.44
N THR A 106 1.04 -5.86 -17.99
CA THR A 106 1.59 -4.70 -17.28
C THR A 106 0.73 -4.32 -16.07
N ASP A 107 -0.60 -4.31 -16.19
CA ASP A 107 -1.50 -4.01 -15.08
C ASP A 107 -1.36 -5.02 -13.91
N GLY A 108 -1.16 -6.30 -14.24
CA GLY A 108 -0.95 -7.35 -13.24
C GLY A 108 0.41 -7.23 -12.53
N GLN A 109 1.47 -6.86 -13.27
CA GLN A 109 2.79 -6.59 -12.70
C GLN A 109 2.76 -5.39 -11.77
N LEU A 110 2.12 -4.28 -12.17
CA LEU A 110 1.97 -3.08 -11.35
C LEU A 110 1.21 -3.37 -10.04
N PHE A 111 0.12 -4.13 -10.11
CA PHE A 111 -0.64 -4.53 -8.93
C PHE A 111 0.17 -5.44 -7.99
N LYS A 112 0.94 -6.39 -8.54
CA LYS A 112 1.83 -7.27 -7.76
C LYS A 112 2.91 -6.45 -7.07
N MET A 113 3.50 -5.48 -7.78
CA MET A 113 4.52 -4.59 -7.27
C MET A 113 3.99 -3.76 -6.09
N LEU A 114 2.85 -3.08 -6.27
CA LEU A 114 2.17 -2.32 -5.23
C LEU A 114 1.81 -3.19 -4.00
N SER A 115 1.37 -4.43 -4.24
CA SER A 115 1.00 -5.36 -3.16
C SER A 115 2.21 -5.75 -2.33
N ILE A 116 3.34 -6.08 -2.96
CA ILE A 116 4.60 -6.39 -2.28
C ILE A 116 5.06 -5.19 -1.45
N GLN A 117 5.02 -3.99 -2.04
CA GLN A 117 5.40 -2.76 -1.35
C GLN A 117 4.55 -2.51 -0.11
N VAL A 118 3.22 -2.65 -0.18
CA VAL A 118 2.33 -2.44 0.97
C VAL A 118 2.49 -3.52 2.03
N ILE A 119 2.71 -4.79 1.65
CA ILE A 119 2.98 -5.88 2.61
C ILE A 119 4.27 -5.61 3.37
N LEU A 120 5.36 -5.27 2.67
CA LEU A 120 6.65 -4.97 3.30
C LEU A 120 6.55 -3.72 4.18
N LEU A 121 5.89 -2.66 3.70
CA LEU A 121 5.62 -1.46 4.49
C LEU A 121 4.93 -1.82 5.80
N THR A 122 3.87 -2.62 5.73
CA THR A 122 3.10 -3.06 6.92
C THR A 122 3.97 -3.88 7.87
N LEU A 123 4.72 -4.86 7.36
CA LEU A 123 5.58 -5.72 8.19
C LEU A 123 6.64 -4.95 8.97
N PHE A 124 7.15 -3.85 8.42
CA PHE A 124 8.22 -3.06 9.04
C PHE A 124 7.73 -1.86 9.86
N THR A 125 6.58 -1.27 9.52
CA THR A 125 6.00 -0.15 10.30
C THR A 125 5.15 -0.62 11.48
N LEU A 126 4.50 -1.79 11.38
CA LEU A 126 3.62 -2.29 12.43
C LEU A 126 4.34 -2.56 13.77
N PRO A 127 5.54 -3.17 13.80
CA PRO A 127 6.26 -3.40 15.06
C PRO A 127 6.59 -2.10 15.81
N LEU A 128 6.98 -1.05 15.08
CA LEU A 128 7.32 0.26 15.64
C LEU A 128 6.11 0.88 16.35
N ILE A 129 4.95 0.82 15.70
CA ILE A 129 3.73 1.44 16.23
C ILE A 129 3.17 0.63 17.41
N LEU A 130 3.24 -0.70 17.32
CA LEU A 130 2.83 -1.58 18.42
C LEU A 130 3.68 -1.40 19.67
N GLU A 131 5.00 -1.28 19.52
CA GLU A 131 5.92 -1.03 20.64
C GLU A 131 5.60 0.29 21.34
N LYS A 132 5.41 1.38 20.59
CA LYS A 132 4.99 2.68 21.12
C LYS A 132 3.65 2.61 21.86
N ILE A 133 2.63 2.00 21.27
CA ILE A 133 1.31 1.86 21.91
C ILE A 133 1.41 1.02 23.18
N TYR A 134 2.17 -0.08 23.14
CA TYR A 134 2.41 -0.95 24.29
C TYR A 134 3.10 -0.18 25.44
N SER A 135 4.14 0.58 25.09
CA SER A 135 4.90 1.42 26.02
C SER A 135 4.02 2.45 26.73
N ILE A 136 3.10 3.08 26.00
CA ILE A 136 2.22 4.14 26.55
C ILE A 136 1.05 3.56 27.35
N CYS A 137 0.39 2.51 26.85
CA CYS A 137 -0.89 2.06 27.42
C CYS A 137 -0.75 1.01 28.52
N ILE A 138 0.25 0.13 28.45
CA ILE A 138 0.25 -1.12 29.25
C ILE A 138 1.24 -1.04 30.43
N ARG A 139 2.35 -0.29 30.32
CA ARG A 139 3.38 -0.24 31.38
C ARG A 139 3.92 1.17 31.64
N PRO A 140 3.23 1.99 32.45
CA PRO A 140 3.71 3.34 32.79
C PRO A 140 4.88 3.35 33.79
N GLN A 141 5.11 2.28 34.55
CA GLN A 141 6.29 2.14 35.42
C GLN A 141 7.16 0.98 34.93
N LYS A 142 8.35 1.30 34.41
CA LYS A 142 9.31 0.34 33.86
C LYS A 142 10.56 0.28 34.71
N SER A 143 11.12 -0.93 34.86
CA SER A 143 12.45 -1.10 35.41
C SER A 143 13.52 -0.55 34.45
N PRO A 144 14.73 -0.21 34.93
CA PRO A 144 15.80 0.29 34.06
C PRO A 144 16.23 -0.71 32.99
N ILE A 145 16.15 -2.02 33.27
CA ILE A 145 16.47 -3.09 32.31
C ILE A 145 15.41 -3.15 31.20
N GLU A 146 14.14 -3.08 31.55
CA GLU A 146 13.06 -3.07 30.55
C GLU A 146 13.15 -1.84 29.65
N THR A 147 13.48 -0.68 30.22
CA THR A 147 13.69 0.56 29.46
C THR A 147 14.84 0.41 28.45
N ALA A 148 15.92 -0.28 28.81
CA ALA A 148 17.02 -0.57 27.90
C ALA A 148 16.61 -1.51 26.76
N ILE A 149 15.82 -2.57 27.07
CA ILE A 149 15.30 -3.50 26.06
C ILE A 149 14.37 -2.77 25.08
N ASP A 150 13.43 -1.97 25.59
CA ASP A 150 12.50 -1.19 24.77
C ASP A 150 13.24 -0.22 23.86
N THR A 151 14.30 0.43 24.37
CA THR A 151 15.15 1.33 23.56
C THR A 151 15.83 0.58 22.41
N ILE A 152 16.33 -0.63 22.65
CA ILE A 152 16.93 -1.47 21.61
C ILE A 152 15.89 -1.88 20.57
N ILE A 153 14.71 -2.35 21.01
CA ILE A 153 13.62 -2.75 20.12
C ILE A 153 13.16 -1.57 19.27
N TYR A 154 12.96 -0.40 19.89
CA TYR A 154 12.62 0.84 19.21
C TYR A 154 13.65 1.21 18.15
N ASN A 155 14.95 1.17 18.48
CA ASN A 155 16.01 1.49 17.52
C ASN A 155 16.07 0.50 16.35
N ILE A 156 15.85 -0.79 16.59
CA ILE A 156 15.76 -1.81 15.53
C ILE A 156 14.54 -1.54 14.64
N ALA A 157 13.38 -1.27 15.23
CA ALA A 157 12.16 -0.96 14.51
C ALA A 157 12.31 0.33 13.68
N LEU A 158 12.99 1.35 14.23
CA LEU A 158 13.32 2.58 13.53
C LEU A 158 14.23 2.31 12.32
N LEU A 159 15.25 1.47 12.47
CA LEU A 159 16.14 1.06 11.38
C LEU A 159 15.36 0.33 10.27
N LEU A 160 14.46 -0.59 10.63
CA LEU A 160 13.58 -1.28 9.68
C LEU A 160 12.67 -0.30 8.92
N ASN A 161 12.16 0.72 9.61
CA ASN A 161 11.37 1.78 8.99
C ASN A 161 12.19 2.60 7.99
N TYR A 162 13.44 2.94 8.31
CA TYR A 162 14.36 3.58 7.35
C TYR A 162 14.62 2.71 6.12
N LEU A 163 14.83 1.40 6.32
CA LEU A 163 15.01 0.45 5.21
C LEU A 163 13.78 0.46 4.29
N THR A 164 12.60 0.58 4.88
CA THR A 164 11.31 0.63 4.18
C THR A 164 11.18 1.86 3.30
N ASN A 165 11.70 3.01 3.72
CA ASN A 165 11.72 4.21 2.88
C ASN A 165 12.64 4.06 1.65
N GLY A 166 13.68 3.22 1.73
CA GLY A 166 14.57 2.90 0.61
C GLY A 166 14.06 1.76 -0.30
N MET A 167 13.16 0.90 0.19
CA MET A 167 12.66 -0.25 -0.55
C MET A 167 11.92 0.06 -1.86
N PRO A 168 11.08 1.11 -1.98
CA PRO A 168 10.40 1.42 -3.22
C PRO A 168 11.37 1.51 -4.40
N PHE A 169 12.54 2.13 -4.21
CA PHE A 169 13.58 2.20 -5.24
C PHE A 169 13.99 0.82 -5.74
N TYR A 170 14.32 -0.11 -4.85
CA TYR A 170 14.73 -1.47 -5.23
C TYR A 170 13.59 -2.25 -5.90
N ILE A 171 12.36 -2.08 -5.42
CA ILE A 171 11.20 -2.73 -6.03
C ILE A 171 10.95 -2.15 -7.43
N TYR A 172 11.02 -0.83 -7.62
CA TYR A 172 10.85 -0.23 -8.95
C TYR A 172 11.94 -0.67 -9.93
N THR A 173 13.19 -0.81 -9.47
CA THR A 173 14.29 -1.30 -10.31
C THR A 173 14.12 -2.77 -10.68
N LEU A 174 13.69 -3.63 -9.76
CA LEU A 174 13.49 -5.06 -10.01
C LEU A 174 12.25 -5.39 -10.86
N PHE A 175 11.23 -4.53 -10.84
CA PHE A 175 9.97 -4.73 -11.57
C PHE A 175 9.82 -3.79 -12.78
N GLY A 176 10.77 -2.89 -13.02
CA GLY A 176 10.77 -1.89 -14.09
C GLY A 176 11.36 -2.36 -15.42
N GLU A 177 11.98 -3.54 -15.46
CA GLU A 177 12.42 -4.25 -16.67
C GLU A 177 11.40 -5.32 -17.11
#